data_AF-A0A7S3BNI0-F1
#
_entry.id   AF-A0A7S3BNI0-F1
#
_cell.length_a   1.000
_cell.length_b   1.000
_cell.length_c   1.000
_cell.angle_alpha   90.00
_cell.angle_beta   90.00
_cell.angle_gamma   90.00
#
_symmetry.space_group_name_H-M   'P 1'
#
loop_
_entity.id
_entity.type
_entity.pdbx_description
1 polymer ?
#
loop_
_entity_poly.entity_id
_entity_poly.type
_entity_poly.pdbx_seq_one_letter_code
_entity_poly.pdbx_strand_id
1 'polypeptide(L)'
;MADVYGGKMLGVLVGSRRRDGARVTLKAFSGQLPGYPEGAMGSWFLHGWAAPLAGLTHHDGEYQATLLETHALTRAIGECEPGRREDVKALKEQRRALSNGLLARIRASYDLSDQGLTLDSVYAPCPVPGGAGDCAAAKLVLAAKKQGVEPEGMCEWWAFSDTPKGGGRRAGRVYSACGRCQRLLPAMLGEACQEPLSERRLRAMLAETPRWLEPHIVPHARIDEWAA
;
A
#
# COMPACT_ATOMS: atom_id res chain seq x y z
N MET A 1 19.12 -11.09 -7.13
CA MET A 1 17.73 -11.41 -6.71
C MET A 1 17.00 -10.26 -6.02
N ALA A 2 17.65 -9.14 -5.63
CA ALA A 2 16.99 -8.04 -4.90
C ALA A 2 16.05 -7.14 -5.74
N ASP A 3 16.12 -7.13 -7.08
CA ASP A 3 15.39 -6.14 -7.90
C ASP A 3 14.03 -6.63 -8.43
N VAL A 4 13.61 -7.85 -8.10
CA VAL A 4 12.35 -8.45 -8.63
C VAL A 4 11.11 -7.72 -8.10
N TYR A 5 11.15 -7.27 -6.85
CA TYR A 5 9.98 -6.67 -6.19
C TYR A 5 9.91 -5.15 -6.35
N GLY A 6 11.00 -4.49 -6.74
CA GLY A 6 11.18 -3.07 -6.48
C GLY A 6 11.02 -2.74 -4.99
N GLY A 7 11.55 -1.60 -4.53
CA GLY A 7 11.38 -1.30 -3.12
C GLY A 7 9.93 -1.03 -2.72
N LYS A 8 9.56 -1.45 -1.52
CA LYS A 8 8.18 -1.37 -1.02
C LYS A 8 8.10 -0.84 0.39
N MET A 9 6.99 -0.16 0.70
CA MET A 9 6.65 0.12 2.09
C MET A 9 5.93 -1.09 2.67
N LEU A 10 6.48 -1.62 3.75
CA LEU A 10 5.81 -2.57 4.63
C LEU A 10 5.38 -1.82 5.89
N GLY A 11 4.39 -2.35 6.58
CA GLY A 11 3.97 -1.80 7.85
C GLY A 11 3.42 -2.86 8.77
N VAL A 12 3.52 -2.58 10.07
CA VAL A 12 2.97 -3.39 11.16
C VAL A 12 2.13 -2.49 12.05
N LEU A 13 0.99 -3.02 12.50
CA LEU A 13 0.17 -2.45 13.55
C LEU A 13 0.06 -3.48 14.65
N VAL A 14 0.32 -3.06 15.88
CA VAL A 14 0.12 -3.88 17.07
C VAL A 14 -0.98 -3.26 17.90
N GLY A 15 -1.82 -4.12 18.46
CA GLY A 15 -2.94 -3.69 19.26
C GLY A 15 -3.52 -4.83 20.08
N SER A 16 -4.65 -4.55 20.73
CA SER A 16 -5.37 -5.50 21.56
C SER A 16 -6.75 -5.76 20.98
N ARG A 17 -7.16 -7.03 20.91
CA ARG A 17 -8.46 -7.41 20.39
C ARG A 17 -9.54 -7.12 21.43
N ARG A 18 -10.56 -6.34 21.05
CA ARG A 18 -11.62 -5.84 21.95
C ARG A 18 -12.35 -6.94 22.73
N ARG A 19 -12.53 -8.12 22.13
CA ARG A 19 -13.35 -9.19 22.72
C ARG A 19 -12.68 -9.92 23.89
N ASP A 20 -11.36 -10.01 23.90
CA ASP A 20 -10.61 -10.88 24.83
C ASP A 20 -9.27 -10.28 25.30
N GLY A 21 -8.94 -9.06 24.87
CA GLY A 21 -7.69 -8.38 25.21
C GLY A 21 -6.44 -9.02 24.60
N ALA A 22 -6.59 -10.01 23.71
CA ALA A 22 -5.45 -10.69 23.14
C ALA A 22 -4.62 -9.72 22.27
N ARG A 23 -3.30 -9.75 22.45
CA ARG A 23 -2.34 -9.04 21.59
C ARG A 23 -2.49 -9.52 20.14
N VAL A 24 -2.62 -8.59 19.21
CA VAL A 24 -2.71 -8.85 17.77
C VAL A 24 -1.66 -8.03 17.03
N THR A 25 -1.00 -8.66 16.07
CA THR A 25 -0.11 -8.02 15.10
C THR A 25 -0.72 -8.15 13.70
N LEU A 26 -0.93 -7.02 13.04
CA LEU A 26 -1.34 -6.93 11.65
C LEU A 26 -0.17 -6.49 10.78
N LYS A 27 -0.15 -6.96 9.52
CA LYS A 27 0.90 -6.67 8.54
C LYS A 27 0.29 -6.14 7.26
N ALA A 28 0.91 -5.18 6.60
CA ALA A 28 0.46 -4.68 5.29
C ALA A 28 1.64 -4.22 4.43
N PHE A 29 1.44 -4.17 3.12
CA PHE A 29 2.36 -3.56 2.16
C PHE A 29 1.64 -2.50 1.32
N SER A 30 2.37 -1.50 0.84
CA SER A 30 1.80 -0.48 -0.04
C SER A 30 1.53 -1.03 -1.44
N GLY A 31 0.47 -0.57 -2.12
CA GLY A 31 0.15 -0.97 -3.50
C GLY A 31 0.06 -2.50 -3.68
N GLN A 32 0.62 -2.98 -4.79
CA GLN A 32 0.80 -4.40 -5.12
C GLN A 32 2.24 -4.86 -4.88
N LEU A 33 2.44 -6.13 -4.52
CA LEU A 33 3.75 -6.79 -4.61
C LEU A 33 3.97 -7.26 -6.05
N PRO A 34 4.85 -6.62 -6.83
CA PRO A 34 5.10 -7.04 -8.20
C PRO A 34 5.86 -8.36 -8.23
N GLY A 35 5.64 -9.18 -9.26
CA GLY A 35 6.31 -10.46 -9.38
C GLY A 35 5.87 -11.51 -8.35
N TYR A 36 4.80 -11.27 -7.59
CA TYR A 36 4.23 -12.24 -6.65
C TYR A 36 2.81 -12.67 -7.05
N PRO A 37 2.51 -13.98 -7.11
CA PRO A 37 3.48 -15.08 -7.10
C PRO A 37 4.45 -14.98 -8.31
N GLU A 38 5.55 -15.72 -8.29
CA GLU A 38 6.57 -15.62 -9.34
C GLU A 38 5.96 -15.75 -10.75
N GLY A 39 6.34 -14.84 -11.64
CA GLY A 39 5.78 -14.76 -13.00
C GLY A 39 4.47 -13.98 -13.12
N ALA A 40 3.84 -13.57 -12.02
CA ALA A 40 2.67 -12.70 -12.05
C ALA A 40 3.05 -11.22 -12.17
N MET A 41 2.15 -10.42 -12.73
CA MET A 41 2.30 -8.95 -12.80
C MET A 41 2.42 -8.32 -11.40
N GLY A 42 1.73 -8.92 -10.42
CA GLY A 42 1.78 -8.57 -9.02
C GLY A 42 0.49 -8.95 -8.30
N SER A 43 0.53 -8.91 -6.97
CA SER A 43 -0.62 -9.23 -6.13
C SER A 43 -0.93 -8.12 -5.13
N TRP A 44 -2.23 -7.87 -4.93
CA TRP A 44 -2.74 -7.07 -3.81
C TRP A 44 -2.92 -7.88 -2.53
N PHE A 45 -2.89 -9.21 -2.66
CA PHE A 45 -3.23 -10.15 -1.59
C PHE A 45 -2.03 -11.02 -1.25
N LEU A 46 -1.80 -11.15 0.05
CA LEU A 46 -0.89 -12.13 0.59
C LEU A 46 -1.54 -12.73 1.83
N HIS A 47 -1.47 -14.05 1.95
CA HIS A 47 -2.10 -14.75 3.07
C HIS A 47 -1.53 -14.24 4.41
N GLY A 48 -2.41 -13.94 5.37
CA GLY A 48 -2.00 -13.38 6.67
C GLY A 48 -1.64 -11.89 6.66
N TRP A 49 -1.78 -11.20 5.52
CA TRP A 49 -1.58 -9.74 5.41
C TRP A 49 -2.91 -9.02 5.20
N ALA A 50 -2.97 -7.75 5.61
CA ALA A 50 -4.12 -6.90 5.44
C ALA A 50 -4.43 -6.69 3.95
N ALA A 51 -5.69 -6.91 3.61
CA ALA A 51 -6.24 -6.72 2.27
C ALA A 51 -6.17 -5.24 1.83
N PRO A 52 -6.22 -4.96 0.51
CA PRO A 52 -6.41 -3.60 0.02
C PRO A 52 -7.73 -3.00 0.49
N LEU A 53 -7.77 -1.66 0.53
CA LEU A 53 -9.01 -0.90 0.74
C LEU A 53 -9.97 -1.02 -0.46
N ALA A 54 -9.39 -1.12 -1.66
CA ALA A 54 -10.13 -1.25 -2.91
C ALA A 54 -10.88 -2.59 -2.98
N GLY A 55 -12.18 -2.54 -3.27
CA GLY A 55 -12.95 -3.73 -3.66
C GLY A 55 -12.62 -4.19 -5.08
N LEU A 56 -12.29 -3.25 -5.97
CA LEU A 56 -11.89 -3.53 -7.35
C LEU A 56 -10.38 -3.74 -7.43
N THR A 57 -9.97 -4.98 -7.73
CA THR A 57 -8.57 -5.43 -7.77
C THR A 57 -8.32 -6.31 -9.00
N HIS A 58 -7.16 -6.99 -9.07
CA HIS A 58 -6.80 -7.86 -10.18
C HIS A 58 -7.71 -9.12 -10.33
N HIS A 59 -8.69 -9.32 -9.47
CA HIS A 59 -9.70 -10.37 -9.66
C HIS A 59 -10.92 -9.90 -10.47
N ASP A 60 -11.04 -8.60 -10.74
CA ASP A 60 -12.14 -8.03 -11.51
C ASP A 60 -11.87 -8.11 -13.03
N GLY A 61 -12.85 -8.58 -13.80
CA GLY A 61 -12.69 -8.76 -15.25
C GLY A 61 -12.47 -7.44 -16.00
N GLU A 62 -13.11 -6.36 -15.55
CA GLU A 62 -12.98 -5.04 -16.19
C GLU A 62 -11.64 -4.39 -15.83
N TYR A 63 -11.13 -4.61 -14.61
CA TYR A 63 -9.76 -4.29 -14.23
C TYR A 63 -8.77 -4.94 -15.18
N GLN A 64 -8.90 -6.26 -15.38
CA GLN A 64 -8.00 -7.03 -16.24
C GLN A 64 -8.05 -6.55 -17.69
N ALA A 65 -9.25 -6.34 -18.23
CA ALA A 65 -9.42 -5.82 -19.59
C ALA A 65 -8.71 -4.46 -19.77
N THR A 66 -8.92 -3.52 -18.84
CA THR A 66 -8.31 -2.19 -18.90
C THR A 66 -6.79 -2.25 -18.72
N LEU A 67 -6.30 -3.15 -17.87
CA LEU A 67 -4.86 -3.36 -17.66
C LEU A 67 -4.20 -3.90 -18.94
N LEU A 68 -4.82 -4.89 -19.60
CA LEU A 68 -4.33 -5.44 -20.86
C LEU A 68 -4.25 -4.37 -21.95
N GLU A 69 -5.29 -3.54 -22.09
CA GLU A 69 -5.31 -2.45 -23.05
C GLU A 69 -4.22 -1.40 -22.75
N THR A 70 -4.07 -1.03 -21.48
CA THR A 70 -3.02 -0.09 -21.03
C THR A 70 -1.61 -0.61 -21.35
N HIS A 71 -1.38 -1.93 -21.22
CA HIS A 71 -0.13 -2.57 -21.58
C HIS A 71 0.09 -2.66 -23.09
N ALA A 72 -0.97 -2.94 -23.87
CA ALA A 72 -0.91 -2.92 -25.32
C ALA A 72 -0.52 -1.52 -25.84
N LEU A 73 -1.11 -0.46 -25.29
CA LEU A 73 -0.75 0.92 -25.62
C LEU A 73 0.69 1.25 -25.20
N THR A 74 1.14 0.77 -24.04
CA THR A 74 2.53 0.98 -23.60
C THR A 74 3.52 0.31 -24.54
N ARG A 75 3.21 -0.88 -25.04
CA ARG A 75 4.00 -1.58 -26.04
C ARG A 75 4.02 -0.82 -27.36
N ALA A 76 2.86 -0.42 -27.87
CA ALA A 76 2.74 0.35 -29.11
C ALA A 76 3.54 1.65 -29.05
N ILE A 77 3.52 2.37 -27.90
CA ILE A 77 4.35 3.56 -27.69
C ILE A 77 5.86 3.25 -27.78
N GLY A 78 6.30 2.10 -27.25
CA GLY A 78 7.70 1.68 -27.29
C GLY A 78 8.18 1.20 -28.67
N GLU A 79 7.26 0.70 -29.49
CA GLU A 79 7.51 0.21 -30.86
C GLU A 79 7.38 1.31 -31.93
N CYS A 80 6.88 2.50 -31.58
CA CYS A 80 6.74 3.61 -32.54
C CYS A 80 8.10 4.08 -33.08
N GLU A 81 8.18 4.25 -34.40
CA GLU A 81 9.39 4.77 -35.06
C GLU A 81 9.74 6.20 -34.63
N PRO A 82 11.05 6.54 -34.56
CA PRO A 82 11.50 7.90 -34.34
C PRO A 82 11.00 8.84 -35.45
N GLY A 83 10.02 9.69 -35.14
CA GLY A 83 9.44 10.64 -36.09
C GLY A 83 7.92 10.73 -36.02
N ARG A 84 7.24 9.70 -35.53
CA ARG A 84 5.76 9.66 -35.39
C ARG A 84 5.27 10.30 -34.09
N ARG A 85 5.68 11.56 -33.85
CA ARG A 85 5.45 12.26 -32.57
C ARG A 85 3.97 12.43 -32.23
N GLU A 86 3.12 12.74 -33.22
CA GLU A 86 1.68 12.91 -33.00
C GLU A 86 1.00 11.57 -32.68
N ASP A 87 1.40 10.48 -33.34
CA ASP A 87 0.87 9.14 -33.05
C ASP A 87 1.24 8.69 -31.63
N VAL A 88 2.50 8.93 -31.21
CA VAL A 88 2.95 8.66 -29.83
C VAL A 88 2.20 9.51 -28.81
N LYS A 89 1.90 10.77 -29.14
CA LYS A 89 1.14 11.66 -28.27
C LYS A 89 -0.29 11.16 -28.09
N ALA A 90 -0.98 10.81 -29.17
CA ALA A 90 -2.34 10.26 -29.13
C ALA A 90 -2.39 8.96 -28.31
N LEU A 91 -1.44 8.03 -28.51
CA LEU A 91 -1.37 6.80 -27.71
C LEU A 91 -1.13 7.06 -26.22
N LYS A 92 -0.29 8.03 -25.87
CA LYS A 92 -0.05 8.44 -24.47
C LYS A 92 -1.31 9.05 -23.85
N GLU A 93 -2.05 9.85 -24.60
CA GLU A 93 -3.31 10.44 -24.17
C GLU A 93 -4.38 9.37 -23.93
N GLN A 94 -4.54 8.42 -24.87
CA GLN A 94 -5.44 7.26 -24.71
C GLN A 94 -5.07 6.43 -23.48
N ARG A 95 -3.78 6.08 -23.32
CA ARG A 95 -3.30 5.32 -22.16
C ARG A 95 -3.59 6.05 -20.84
N ARG A 96 -3.39 7.37 -20.82
CA ARG A 96 -3.67 8.22 -19.65
C ARG A 96 -5.17 8.24 -19.33
N ALA A 97 -6.03 8.36 -20.35
CA ALA A 97 -7.49 8.37 -20.17
C ALA A 97 -7.98 7.04 -19.54
N LEU A 98 -7.54 5.90 -20.07
CA LEU A 98 -7.84 4.58 -19.52
C LEU A 98 -7.33 4.41 -18.08
N SER A 99 -6.08 4.80 -17.82
CA SER A 99 -5.49 4.71 -16.47
C SER A 99 -6.24 5.59 -15.46
N ASN A 100 -6.63 6.80 -15.85
CA ASN A 100 -7.40 7.70 -14.99
C ASN A 100 -8.82 7.17 -14.73
N GLY A 101 -9.50 6.64 -15.75
CA GLY A 101 -10.82 6.03 -15.62
C GLY A 101 -10.79 4.82 -14.68
N LEU A 102 -9.81 3.93 -14.85
CA LEU A 102 -9.62 2.79 -13.96
C LEU A 102 -9.33 3.25 -12.53
N LEU A 103 -8.47 4.24 -12.32
CA LEU A 103 -8.16 4.76 -10.99
C LEU A 103 -9.40 5.37 -10.30
N ALA A 104 -10.25 6.08 -11.04
CA ALA A 104 -11.50 6.61 -10.50
C ALA A 104 -12.44 5.48 -10.02
N ARG A 105 -12.57 4.41 -10.82
CA ARG A 105 -13.38 3.23 -10.47
C ARG A 105 -12.80 2.46 -9.27
N ILE A 106 -11.48 2.28 -9.26
CA ILE A 106 -10.76 1.71 -8.10
C ILE A 106 -11.11 2.52 -6.85
N ARG A 107 -10.96 3.84 -6.87
CA ARG A 107 -11.28 4.71 -5.72
C ARG A 107 -12.73 4.64 -5.28
N ALA A 108 -13.67 4.59 -6.22
CA ALA A 108 -15.09 4.45 -5.92
C ALA A 108 -15.43 3.11 -5.24
N SER A 109 -14.59 2.09 -5.43
CA SER A 109 -14.75 0.78 -4.78
C SER A 109 -14.15 0.69 -3.38
N TYR A 110 -13.60 1.78 -2.82
CA TYR A 110 -12.90 1.73 -1.53
C TYR A 110 -13.90 1.53 -0.40
N ASP A 111 -13.63 0.53 0.43
CA ASP A 111 -14.31 0.32 1.69
C ASP A 111 -13.42 0.85 2.82
N LEU A 112 -13.78 2.02 3.36
CA LEU A 112 -13.07 2.64 4.49
C LEU A 112 -13.62 2.21 5.87
N SER A 113 -14.59 1.28 5.89
CA SER A 113 -15.30 0.78 7.07
C SER A 113 -15.80 1.86 8.04
N ASP A 114 -16.27 3.00 7.52
CA ASP A 114 -17.17 3.95 8.20
C ASP A 114 -18.30 4.31 7.23
N GLN A 115 -19.54 4.34 7.72
CA GLN A 115 -20.70 4.66 6.90
C GLN A 115 -20.55 6.08 6.32
N GLY A 116 -20.50 6.20 5.00
CA GLY A 116 -20.42 7.48 4.28
C GLY A 116 -19.03 8.08 4.13
N LEU A 117 -17.98 7.46 4.67
CA LEU A 117 -16.61 7.94 4.48
C LEU A 117 -16.09 7.52 3.09
N THR A 118 -15.69 8.50 2.27
CA THR A 118 -15.12 8.28 0.93
C THR A 118 -13.78 8.99 0.82
N LEU A 119 -12.92 8.58 -0.14
CA LEU A 119 -11.69 9.33 -0.36
C LEU A 119 -11.99 10.77 -0.81
N ASP A 120 -13.01 10.99 -1.64
CA ASP A 120 -13.38 12.33 -2.09
C ASP A 120 -13.79 13.22 -0.92
N SER A 121 -14.57 12.71 0.05
CA SER A 121 -14.94 13.49 1.24
C SER A 121 -13.74 13.80 2.14
N VAL A 122 -12.77 12.90 2.25
CA VAL A 122 -11.54 13.10 3.03
C VAL A 122 -10.64 14.17 2.40
N TYR A 123 -10.49 14.17 1.08
CA TYR A 123 -9.53 15.04 0.37
C TYR A 123 -10.13 16.35 -0.14
N ALA A 124 -11.46 16.51 -0.16
CA ALA A 124 -12.14 17.73 -0.57
C ALA A 124 -11.59 18.99 0.12
N PRO A 125 -11.49 20.14 -0.57
CA PRO A 125 -11.86 20.38 -1.97
C PRO A 125 -10.76 19.97 -2.98
N CYS A 126 -9.66 19.37 -2.51
CA CYS A 126 -8.55 18.99 -3.38
C CYS A 126 -8.80 17.63 -4.06
N PRO A 127 -8.27 17.43 -5.29
CA PRO A 127 -8.31 16.12 -5.93
C PRO A 127 -7.63 15.05 -5.07
N VAL A 128 -8.20 13.85 -5.03
CA VAL A 128 -7.60 12.70 -4.35
C VAL A 128 -6.22 12.42 -4.96
N PRO A 129 -5.13 12.42 -4.16
CA PRO A 129 -3.79 12.20 -4.68
C PRO A 129 -3.62 10.76 -5.18
N GLY A 130 -2.73 10.55 -6.15
CA GLY A 130 -2.39 9.21 -6.63
C GLY A 130 -1.88 8.31 -5.49
N GLY A 131 -2.36 7.07 -5.43
CA GLY A 131 -2.00 6.09 -4.39
C GLY A 131 -2.54 6.41 -2.98
N ALA A 132 -3.51 7.32 -2.84
CA ALA A 132 -4.26 7.47 -1.58
C ALA A 132 -5.00 6.16 -1.23
N GLY A 133 -4.94 5.76 0.04
CA GLY A 133 -5.55 4.52 0.56
C GLY A 133 -4.85 3.21 0.15
N ASP A 134 -3.90 3.23 -0.79
CA ASP A 134 -3.08 2.03 -1.11
C ASP A 134 -1.89 1.84 -0.16
N CYS A 135 -1.69 2.75 0.79
CA CYS A 135 -0.55 2.71 1.72
C CYS A 135 -0.72 1.60 2.77
N ALA A 136 0.39 1.07 3.29
CA ALA A 136 0.35 0.00 4.29
C ALA A 136 -0.42 0.46 5.55
N ALA A 137 -0.17 1.69 6.03
CA ALA A 137 -0.87 2.25 7.18
C ALA A 137 -2.41 2.25 7.04
N ALA A 138 -2.95 2.61 5.87
CA ALA A 138 -4.40 2.63 5.65
C ALA A 138 -4.99 1.22 5.70
N LYS A 139 -4.33 0.24 5.06
CA LYS A 139 -4.73 -1.18 5.10
C LYS A 139 -4.70 -1.75 6.52
N LEU A 140 -3.70 -1.39 7.31
CA LEU A 140 -3.58 -1.81 8.71
C LEU A 140 -4.73 -1.28 9.56
N VAL A 141 -5.05 0.01 9.46
CA VAL A 141 -6.16 0.62 10.22
C VAL A 141 -7.50 -0.01 9.83
N LEU A 142 -7.76 -0.19 8.53
CA LEU A 142 -8.96 -0.87 8.07
C LEU A 142 -9.05 -2.30 8.63
N ALA A 143 -7.96 -3.06 8.54
CA ALA A 143 -7.90 -4.42 9.06
C ALA A 143 -8.13 -4.47 10.58
N ALA A 144 -7.56 -3.52 11.34
CA ALA A 144 -7.78 -3.39 12.77
C ALA A 144 -9.26 -3.17 13.09
N LYS A 145 -9.92 -2.23 12.39
CA LYS A 145 -11.37 -1.99 12.53
C LYS A 145 -12.19 -3.24 12.23
N LYS A 146 -11.94 -3.89 11.08
CA LYS A 146 -12.66 -5.11 10.66
C LYS A 146 -12.48 -6.29 11.62
N GLN A 147 -11.33 -6.39 12.27
CA GLN A 147 -11.02 -7.47 13.22
C GLN A 147 -11.33 -7.12 14.68
N GLY A 148 -11.86 -5.91 14.96
CA GLY A 148 -12.11 -5.46 16.32
C GLY A 148 -10.84 -5.33 17.15
N VAL A 149 -9.74 -4.86 16.56
CA VAL A 149 -8.46 -4.60 17.21
C VAL A 149 -8.35 -3.11 17.51
N GLU A 150 -8.07 -2.77 18.77
CA GLU A 150 -7.71 -1.43 19.20
C GLU A 150 -6.22 -1.19 18.93
N PRO A 151 -5.86 -0.25 18.04
CA PRO A 151 -4.45 0.05 17.76
C PRO A 151 -3.77 0.64 18.99
N GLU A 152 -2.64 0.05 19.41
CA GLU A 152 -1.72 0.64 20.38
C GLU A 152 -0.57 1.36 19.68
N GLY A 153 -0.27 0.93 18.45
CA GLY A 153 0.36 1.77 17.44
C GLY A 153 0.91 1.01 16.26
N MET A 154 1.52 1.75 15.36
CA MET A 154 1.92 1.26 14.05
C MET A 154 3.17 1.95 13.54
N CYS A 155 3.87 1.29 12.63
CA CYS A 155 4.98 1.87 11.90
C CYS A 155 5.07 1.33 10.48
N GLU A 156 5.68 2.11 9.60
CA GLU A 156 6.00 1.68 8.24
C GLU A 156 7.51 1.70 8.02
N TRP A 157 8.00 0.88 7.09
CA TRP A 157 9.40 0.85 6.70
C TRP A 157 9.63 0.49 5.24
N TRP A 158 10.80 0.83 4.72
CA TRP A 158 11.19 0.50 3.34
C TRP A 158 11.91 -0.84 3.28
N ALA A 159 11.46 -1.71 2.37
CA ALA A 159 11.98 -3.07 2.16
C ALA A 159 12.30 -3.35 0.69
N PHE A 160 12.95 -4.49 0.44
CA PHE A 160 13.29 -5.09 -0.87
C PHE A 160 14.29 -4.32 -1.74
N SER A 161 14.70 -3.10 -1.37
CA SER A 161 15.80 -2.40 -2.02
C SER A 161 16.44 -1.41 -1.05
N ASP A 162 17.68 -1.04 -1.30
CA ASP A 162 18.40 -0.10 -0.43
C ASP A 162 17.79 1.30 -0.46
N THR A 163 17.29 1.76 -1.62
CA THR A 163 16.72 3.11 -1.81
C THR A 163 15.73 3.13 -3.00
N PRO A 164 14.60 3.87 -2.93
CA PRO A 164 13.74 4.09 -4.09
C PRO A 164 14.46 4.77 -5.24
N LYS A 165 14.03 4.52 -6.49
CA LYS A 165 14.56 5.15 -7.73
C LYS A 165 14.45 6.70 -7.79
N GLY A 166 13.96 7.36 -6.74
CA GLY A 166 13.88 8.82 -6.60
C GLY A 166 14.37 9.35 -5.25
N GLY A 167 15.07 8.53 -4.45
CA GLY A 167 15.55 8.90 -3.13
C GLY A 167 14.47 8.98 -2.04
N GLY A 168 14.86 9.48 -0.86
CA GLY A 168 13.94 9.81 0.24
C GLY A 168 13.60 8.69 1.24
N ARG A 169 13.66 7.41 0.84
CA ARG A 169 13.49 6.27 1.77
C ARG A 169 14.72 5.37 1.75
N ARG A 170 15.02 4.71 2.87
CA ARG A 170 16.18 3.84 3.03
C ARG A 170 15.78 2.59 3.80
N ALA A 171 16.36 1.45 3.43
CA ALA A 171 16.28 0.25 4.24
C ALA A 171 16.79 0.53 5.68
N GLY A 172 16.24 -0.19 6.67
CA GLY A 172 16.65 -0.03 8.07
C GLY A 172 16.07 1.18 8.79
N ARG A 173 15.14 1.93 8.17
CA ARG A 173 14.49 3.10 8.79
C ARG A 173 13.00 2.91 8.95
N VAL A 174 12.50 3.41 10.07
CA VAL A 174 11.08 3.50 10.39
C VAL A 174 10.56 4.88 10.00
N TYR A 175 9.35 4.90 9.44
CA TYR A 175 8.68 6.10 8.97
C TYR A 175 7.30 6.23 9.62
N SER A 176 6.93 7.48 9.89
CA SER A 176 5.54 7.83 10.18
C SER A 176 4.68 7.73 8.90
N ALA A 177 3.36 7.82 9.09
CA ALA A 177 2.42 7.86 7.99
C ALA A 177 2.81 8.95 6.97
N CYS A 178 2.80 8.58 5.69
CA CYS A 178 3.10 9.53 4.61
C CYS A 178 2.08 10.68 4.56
N GLY A 179 2.40 11.79 3.90
CA GLY A 179 1.50 12.97 3.84
C GLY A 179 0.07 12.69 3.35
N ARG A 180 -0.13 11.68 2.48
CA ARG A 180 -1.48 11.25 2.10
C ARG A 180 -2.24 10.63 3.27
N CYS A 181 -1.57 9.74 4.00
CA CYS A 181 -2.12 9.04 5.16
C CYS A 181 -2.32 9.94 6.36
N GLN A 182 -1.52 11.00 6.53
CA GLN A 182 -1.71 11.99 7.60
C GLN A 182 -3.10 12.64 7.55
N ARG A 183 -3.71 12.74 6.35
CA ARG A 183 -5.09 13.22 6.19
C ARG A 183 -6.14 12.11 6.28
N LEU A 184 -5.82 10.93 5.75
CA LEU A 184 -6.77 9.81 5.68
C LEU A 184 -6.96 9.09 7.02
N LEU A 185 -5.88 8.83 7.76
CA LEU A 185 -5.93 8.01 8.97
C LEU A 185 -6.78 8.63 10.09
N PRO A 186 -6.71 9.96 10.36
CA PRO A 186 -7.60 10.57 11.35
C PRO A 186 -9.08 10.38 11.01
N ALA A 187 -9.44 10.48 9.72
CA ALA A 187 -10.81 10.27 9.28
C ALA A 187 -11.27 8.82 9.47
N MET A 188 -10.37 7.84 9.30
CA MET A 188 -10.67 6.42 9.50
C MET A 188 -10.71 6.00 10.98
N LEU A 189 -9.91 6.63 11.83
CA LEU A 189 -9.78 6.31 13.26
C LEU A 189 -10.77 7.10 14.14
N GLY A 190 -11.29 8.23 13.66
CA GLY A 190 -12.11 9.15 14.47
C GLY A 190 -11.28 9.89 15.52
N GLU A 191 -11.95 10.37 16.58
CA GLU A 191 -11.32 11.14 17.68
C GLU A 191 -10.29 10.34 18.51
N ALA A 192 -10.14 9.04 18.26
CA ALA A 192 -9.09 8.21 18.83
C ALA A 192 -7.72 8.50 18.19
N CYS A 193 -7.27 9.74 18.27
CA CYS A 193 -5.92 10.12 17.88
C CYS A 193 -4.98 9.84 19.06
N GLN A 194 -4.40 8.64 19.10
CA GLN A 194 -3.29 8.38 20.02
C GLN A 194 -2.06 9.17 19.54
N GLU A 195 -1.32 9.74 20.49
CA GLU A 195 -0.04 10.37 20.23
C GLU A 195 0.87 9.41 19.43
N PRO A 196 1.70 9.92 18.50
CA PRO A 196 2.68 9.08 17.82
C PRO A 196 3.51 8.31 18.84
N LEU A 197 3.57 6.99 18.70
CA LEU A 197 4.44 6.19 19.56
C LEU A 197 5.88 6.68 19.45
N SER A 198 6.55 6.84 20.60
CA SER A 198 8.00 7.10 20.60
C SER A 198 8.74 5.98 19.86
N GLU A 199 9.83 6.33 19.18
CA GLU A 199 10.65 5.36 18.44
C GLU A 199 11.07 4.18 19.31
N ARG A 200 11.39 4.43 20.59
CA ARG A 200 11.72 3.38 21.57
C ARG A 200 10.56 2.39 21.78
N ARG A 201 9.32 2.89 21.92
CA ARG A 201 8.14 2.03 22.06
C ARG A 201 7.87 1.25 20.79
N LEU A 202 8.01 1.88 19.61
CA LEU A 202 7.89 1.19 18.33
C LEU A 202 8.91 0.06 18.18
N ARG A 203 10.17 0.31 18.52
CA ARG A 203 11.23 -0.71 18.47
C ARG A 203 10.95 -1.86 19.44
N ALA A 204 10.52 -1.58 20.66
CA ALA A 204 10.12 -2.63 21.62
C ALA A 204 8.96 -3.47 21.09
N MET A 205 7.92 -2.84 20.54
CA MET A 205 6.77 -3.54 19.95
C MET A 205 7.16 -4.39 18.74
N LEU A 206 8.10 -3.92 17.91
CA LEU A 206 8.65 -4.70 16.80
C LEU A 206 9.50 -5.88 17.27
N ALA A 207 10.27 -5.73 18.34
CA ALA A 207 11.06 -6.82 18.93
C ALA A 207 10.17 -7.93 19.54
N GLU A 208 8.99 -7.56 20.06
CA GLU A 208 7.95 -8.49 20.52
C GLU A 208 7.16 -9.11 19.35
N THR A 209 7.24 -8.52 18.16
CA THR A 209 6.53 -9.03 17.00
C THR A 209 7.20 -10.33 16.56
N PRO A 210 6.44 -11.41 16.33
CA PRO A 210 7.03 -12.67 15.91
C PRO A 210 7.88 -12.47 14.64
N ARG A 211 9.11 -13.02 14.58
CA ARG A 211 10.14 -12.97 13.49
C ARG A 211 9.68 -13.36 12.05
N TRP A 212 8.38 -13.40 11.77
CA TRP A 212 7.73 -14.14 10.70
C TRP A 212 7.44 -13.22 9.51
N LEU A 213 8.34 -12.27 9.21
CA LEU A 213 8.47 -11.85 7.83
C LEU A 213 9.07 -13.05 7.13
N GLU A 214 8.18 -13.90 6.63
CA GLU A 214 8.50 -15.15 5.97
C GLU A 214 9.76 -14.96 5.09
N PRO A 215 10.87 -15.67 5.36
CA PRO A 215 12.14 -15.43 4.69
C PRO A 215 12.06 -15.54 3.16
N HIS A 216 11.07 -16.30 2.67
CA HIS A 216 10.80 -16.48 1.25
C HIS A 216 10.05 -15.30 0.61
N ILE A 217 9.37 -14.47 1.41
CA ILE A 217 8.67 -13.27 0.93
C ILE A 217 9.55 -12.05 1.10
N VAL A 218 10.30 -11.94 2.21
CA VAL A 218 11.17 -10.81 2.52
C VAL A 218 12.58 -11.30 2.90
N PRO A 219 13.44 -11.64 1.92
CA PRO A 219 14.73 -12.29 2.17
C PRO A 219 15.70 -11.49 3.07
N HIS A 220 15.42 -10.20 3.30
CA HIS A 220 16.31 -9.26 3.98
C HIS A 220 15.66 -8.39 5.06
N ALA A 221 14.39 -8.63 5.44
CA ALA A 221 13.81 -7.91 6.58
C ALA A 221 14.09 -8.67 7.88
N ARG A 222 15.37 -8.72 8.26
CA ARG A 222 15.74 -9.10 9.62
C ARG A 222 15.38 -7.93 10.53
N ILE A 223 14.18 -7.97 11.12
CA ILE A 223 13.78 -7.05 12.20
C ILE A 223 14.86 -7.04 13.31
N ASP A 224 15.57 -8.15 13.48
CA ASP A 224 16.68 -8.32 14.42
C ASP A 224 17.82 -7.30 14.23
N GLU A 225 18.10 -6.85 13.01
CA GLU A 225 19.11 -5.82 12.73
C GLU A 225 18.64 -4.41 13.12
N TRP A 226 17.37 -4.27 13.49
CA TRP A 226 16.73 -3.00 13.86
C TRP A 226 16.48 -2.92 15.38
N ALA A 227 16.72 -4.02 16.10
CA ALA A 227 16.64 -4.10 17.55
C ALA A 227 17.99 -3.74 18.23
N ALA A 228 19.08 -3.63 17.47
CA ALA A 228 20.37 -3.11 17.90
C ALA A 228 20.48 -1.59 17.62
#